data_AF-A0A959F0N8-F1
#
_entry.id   AF-A0A959F0N8-F1
#
_cell.length_a   1.000
_cell.length_b   1.000
_cell.length_c   1.000
_cell.angle_alpha   90.00
_cell.angle_beta   90.00
_cell.angle_gamma   90.00
#
_symmetry.space_group_name_H-M   'P 1'
#
loop_
_entity.id
_entity.type
_entity.pdbx_description
1 polymer ?
#
loop_
_entity_poly.entity_id
_entity_poly.type
_entity_poly.pdbx_seq_one_letter_code
_entity_poly.pdbx_strand_id
1 'polypeptide(L)'
;CAIGEIGLDFYWDLTFVEQQEEAFRTQVAWALEFDLPIVIHSRDSIDRNLQLLEELAAPGLRGIFHCFTGTLEQARRAIDLGFLLG
;
A
#
# COMPACT_ATOMS: atom_id res chain seq x y z
N CYS A 1 4.16 16.23 -3.70
CA CYS A 1 2.76 15.85 -3.44
C CYS A 1 2.63 14.34 -3.61
N ALA A 2 1.71 13.69 -2.90
CA ALA A 2 1.50 12.25 -2.91
C ALA A 2 0.00 11.94 -2.73
N ILE A 3 -0.45 10.77 -3.19
CA ILE A 3 -1.77 10.23 -2.83
C ILE A 3 -1.63 9.51 -1.49
N GLY A 4 -2.30 10.01 -0.45
CA GLY A 4 -2.08 9.53 0.90
C GLY A 4 -3.00 10.24 1.91
N GLU A 5 -3.29 9.64 3.05
CA GLU A 5 -2.86 8.30 3.50
C GLU A 5 -3.84 7.21 3.01
N ILE A 6 -3.33 6.17 2.36
CA ILE A 6 -4.15 5.10 1.73
C ILE A 6 -3.68 3.72 2.19
N GLY A 7 -4.52 2.69 2.15
CA GLY A 7 -4.11 1.34 2.56
C GLY A 7 -5.21 0.60 3.30
N LEU A 8 -4.80 -0.30 4.19
CA LEU A 8 -5.70 -1.18 4.94
C LEU A 8 -5.44 -1.07 6.44
N ASP A 9 -6.50 -1.08 7.24
CA ASP A 9 -6.44 -1.20 8.71
C ASP A 9 -7.39 -2.32 9.16
N PHE A 10 -6.81 -3.39 9.68
CA PHE A 10 -7.52 -4.59 10.12
C PHE A 10 -7.64 -4.70 11.64
N TYR A 11 -7.17 -3.69 12.39
CA TYR A 11 -7.15 -3.73 13.84
C TYR A 11 -8.53 -3.48 14.47
N TRP A 12 -9.33 -2.58 13.88
CA TRP A 12 -10.60 -2.14 14.48
C TRP A 12 -11.83 -2.92 13.98
N ASP A 13 -11.91 -3.19 12.68
CA ASP A 13 -13.07 -3.81 12.05
C ASP A 13 -12.67 -4.52 10.76
N LEU A 14 -13.25 -5.70 10.54
CA LEU A 14 -13.05 -6.53 9.34
C LEU A 14 -14.32 -6.63 8.49
N THR A 15 -15.40 -5.94 8.86
CA THR A 15 -16.68 -5.98 8.15
C THR A 15 -16.57 -5.45 6.73
N PHE A 16 -15.65 -4.51 6.49
CA PHE A 16 -15.53 -3.77 5.23
C PHE A 16 -14.19 -3.98 4.51
N VAL A 17 -13.56 -5.15 4.67
CA VAL A 17 -12.28 -5.44 4.03
C VAL A 17 -12.36 -5.25 2.51
N GLU A 18 -13.40 -5.77 1.86
CA GLU A 18 -13.57 -5.64 0.41
C GLU A 18 -13.63 -4.17 -0.04
N GLN A 19 -14.32 -3.31 0.70
CA GLN A 19 -14.40 -1.88 0.41
C GLN A 19 -13.08 -1.16 0.66
N GLN A 20 -12.32 -1.56 1.68
CA GLN A 20 -10.96 -1.04 1.89
C GLN A 20 -10.05 -1.39 0.70
N GLU A 21 -10.12 -2.63 0.21
CA GLU A 21 -9.34 -3.06 -0.95
C GLU A 21 -9.75 -2.33 -2.24
N GLU A 22 -11.05 -2.18 -2.48
CA GLU A 22 -11.58 -1.44 -3.64
C GLU A 22 -11.11 0.02 -3.63
N ALA A 23 -11.22 0.67 -2.47
CA ALA A 23 -10.73 2.04 -2.28
C ALA A 23 -9.22 2.12 -2.51
N PHE A 24 -8.44 1.17 -1.97
CA PHE A 24 -6.99 1.14 -2.15
C PHE A 24 -6.60 0.98 -3.62
N ARG A 25 -7.23 0.03 -4.35
CA ARG A 25 -7.02 -0.18 -5.79
C ARG A 25 -7.31 1.06 -6.60
N THR A 26 -8.42 1.73 -6.32
CA THR A 26 -8.82 2.97 -6.99
C THR A 26 -7.78 4.06 -6.80
N GLN A 27 -7.27 4.23 -5.58
CA GLN A 27 -6.28 5.25 -5.26
C GLN A 27 -4.91 4.94 -5.86
N VAL A 28 -4.52 3.66 -5.93
CA VAL A 28 -3.31 3.23 -6.66
C VAL A 28 -3.45 3.53 -8.16
N ALA A 29 -4.61 3.29 -8.76
CA ALA A 29 -4.87 3.62 -10.16
C ALA A 29 -4.75 5.13 -10.43
N TRP A 30 -5.29 5.98 -9.55
CA TRP A 30 -5.09 7.43 -9.64
C TRP A 30 -3.63 7.84 -9.49
N ALA A 31 -2.88 7.21 -8.58
CA ALA A 31 -1.47 7.50 -8.42
C ALA A 31 -0.67 7.22 -9.70
N LEU A 32 -1.00 6.14 -10.41
CA LEU A 32 -0.43 5.84 -11.72
C LEU A 32 -0.88 6.85 -12.79
N GLU A 33 -2.17 7.17 -12.85
CA GLU A 33 -2.75 8.12 -13.82
C GLU A 33 -2.11 9.51 -13.71
N PHE A 34 -1.89 9.99 -12.49
CA PHE A 34 -1.34 11.30 -12.21
C PHE A 34 0.19 11.31 -12.01
N ASP A 35 0.86 10.17 -12.17
CA ASP A 35 2.30 9.99 -11.91
C ASP A 35 2.74 10.53 -10.53
N LEU A 36 1.97 10.20 -9.49
CA LEU A 36 2.22 10.60 -8.11
C LEU A 36 2.64 9.41 -7.25
N PRO A 37 3.54 9.60 -6.27
CA PRO A 37 3.84 8.58 -5.28
C PRO A 37 2.66 8.34 -4.33
N ILE A 38 2.57 7.16 -3.73
CA ILE A 38 1.59 6.84 -2.68
C ILE A 38 2.20 6.79 -1.28
N VAL A 39 1.42 7.17 -0.27
CA VAL A 39 1.76 7.00 1.16
C VAL A 39 0.84 5.96 1.76
N ILE A 40 1.43 4.84 2.18
CA ILE A 40 0.69 3.62 2.54
C ILE A 40 0.60 3.50 4.06
N HIS A 41 -0.62 3.42 4.56
CA HIS A 41 -0.93 2.95 5.90
C HIS A 41 -1.03 1.43 5.93
N SER A 42 -0.47 0.83 6.97
CA SER A 42 -0.76 -0.56 7.27
C SER A 42 -0.79 -0.80 8.77
N ARG A 43 -1.88 -1.38 9.25
CA ARG A 43 -2.01 -1.91 10.61
C ARG A 43 -2.67 -3.27 10.57
N ASP A 44 -1.96 -4.28 11.05
CA ASP A 44 -2.32 -5.70 10.99
C ASP A 44 -2.73 -6.19 9.58
N SER A 45 -2.23 -5.52 8.55
CA SER A 45 -2.69 -5.68 7.16
C SER A 45 -1.56 -5.72 6.13
N ILE A 46 -0.31 -5.79 6.58
CA ILE A 46 0.86 -5.50 5.72
C ILE A 46 1.04 -6.53 4.62
N ASP A 47 0.82 -7.81 4.91
CA ASP A 47 0.88 -8.86 3.91
C ASP A 47 -0.19 -8.69 2.84
N ARG A 48 -1.38 -8.23 3.24
CA ARG A 48 -2.46 -7.98 2.29
C ARG A 48 -2.17 -6.75 1.43
N ASN A 49 -1.70 -5.65 2.03
CA ASN A 49 -1.22 -4.48 1.29
C ASN A 49 -0.15 -4.87 0.27
N LEU A 50 0.86 -5.64 0.67
CA LEU A 50 1.93 -6.12 -0.23
C LEU A 50 1.36 -6.97 -1.37
N GLN A 51 0.47 -7.90 -1.07
CA GLN A 51 -0.17 -8.73 -2.10
C GLN A 51 -0.95 -7.89 -3.12
N LEU A 52 -1.72 -6.90 -2.66
CA LEU A 52 -2.44 -5.99 -3.55
C LEU A 52 -1.49 -5.16 -4.41
N LEU A 53 -0.37 -4.68 -3.85
CA LEU A 53 0.64 -3.94 -4.60
C LEU A 53 1.37 -4.81 -5.63
N GLU A 54 1.62 -6.08 -5.32
CA GLU A 54 2.19 -7.06 -6.25
C GLU A 54 1.22 -7.31 -7.43
N GLU A 55 -0.08 -7.42 -7.16
CA GLU A 55 -1.12 -7.56 -8.19
C GLU A 55 -1.27 -6.31 -9.06
N LEU A 56 -1.11 -5.12 -8.46
CA LEU A 56 -1.24 -3.81 -9.13
C LEU A 56 0.08 -3.28 -9.68
N ALA A 57 1.17 -4.06 -9.59
CA ALA A 57 2.51 -3.63 -9.95
C ALA A 57 2.54 -3.17 -11.41
N ALA A 58 2.85 -1.90 -11.61
CA ALA A 58 2.92 -1.26 -12.92
C ALA A 58 4.08 -0.27 -12.97
N PRO A 59 4.65 0.02 -14.15
CA PRO A 59 5.68 1.04 -14.30
C PRO A 59 5.21 2.39 -13.74
N GLY A 60 6.06 3.02 -12.92
CA GLY A 60 5.77 4.32 -12.30
C GLY A 60 5.17 4.23 -10.89
N LEU A 61 4.67 3.05 -10.49
CA LEU A 61 4.21 2.83 -9.12
C LEU A 61 5.39 2.98 -8.15
N ARG A 62 5.25 3.91 -7.19
CA ARG A 62 6.27 4.21 -6.19
C ARG A 62 5.61 4.81 -4.96
N GLY A 63 6.27 4.72 -3.82
CA GLY A 63 5.71 5.28 -2.59
C GLY A 63 6.51 4.94 -1.35
N ILE A 64 5.88 5.14 -0.20
CA ILE A 64 6.43 4.82 1.11
C ILE A 64 5.40 4.10 1.97
N PHE A 65 5.81 3.05 2.68
CA PHE A 65 5.08 2.54 3.83
C PHE A 65 5.41 3.44 5.02
N HIS A 66 4.46 4.26 5.45
CA HIS A 66 4.67 5.14 6.59
C HIS A 66 4.41 4.37 7.89
N CYS A 67 5.30 4.52 8.89
CA CYS A 67 5.25 3.81 10.16
C CYS A 67 5.30 2.28 9.98
N PHE A 68 6.30 1.80 9.22
CA PHE A 68 6.52 0.40 8.95
C PHE A 68 6.85 -0.35 10.25
N THR A 69 6.00 -1.32 10.60
CA THR A 69 6.15 -2.17 11.79
C THR A 69 6.25 -3.67 11.44
N GLY A 70 6.52 -3.97 10.16
CA GLY A 70 6.60 -5.34 9.65
C GLY A 70 7.93 -6.05 9.92
N THR A 71 8.04 -7.29 9.42
CA THR A 71 9.24 -8.12 9.50
C THR A 71 10.26 -7.75 8.45
N LEU A 72 11.50 -8.25 8.59
CA LEU A 72 12.56 -8.09 7.58
C LEU A 72 12.16 -8.65 6.21
N GLU A 73 11.36 -9.71 6.18
CA GLU A 73 10.89 -10.31 4.93
C GLU A 73 9.89 -9.39 4.21
N GLN A 74 8.94 -8.82 4.95
CA GLN A 74 7.98 -7.84 4.44
C GLN A 74 8.69 -6.57 3.95
N ALA A 75 9.72 -6.13 4.68
CA ALA A 75 10.56 -5.00 4.28
C ALA A 75 11.24 -5.25 2.92
N ARG A 76 11.80 -6.44 2.72
CA ARG A 76 12.44 -6.83 1.45
C ARG A 76 11.43 -6.83 0.30
N ARG A 77 10.27 -7.44 0.50
CA ARG A 77 9.18 -7.45 -0.50
C ARG A 77 8.79 -6.03 -0.93
N ALA A 78 8.61 -5.11 0.04
CA ALA A 78 8.28 -3.72 -0.25
C ALA A 78 9.39 -3.02 -1.06
N ILE A 79 10.65 -3.21 -0.68
CA ILE A 79 11.81 -2.61 -1.37
C ILE A 79 11.96 -3.16 -2.78
N ASP A 80 11.77 -4.47 -2.97
CA ASP A 80 11.84 -5.12 -4.28
C ASP A 80 10.75 -4.62 -5.24
N LEU A 81 9.60 -4.18 -4.70
CA LEU A 81 8.53 -3.49 -5.44
C LEU A 81 8.80 -1.99 -5.68
N GLY A 82 9.90 -1.44 -5.19
CA GLY A 82 10.28 -0.04 -5.37
C GLY A 82 9.70 0.92 -4.31
N PHE A 83 9.23 0.40 -3.18
CA PHE A 83 8.73 1.23 -2.06
C PHE A 83 9.82 1.53 -1.04
N LEU A 84 9.74 2.72 -0.45
CA LEU A 84 10.52 3.11 0.71
C LEU A 84 9.82 2.66 2.00
N LEU A 85 10.59 2.54 3.08
CA LEU A 85 10.10 2.21 4.41
C LEU A 85 10.37 3.40 5.34
N GLY A 86 9.36 3.84 6.08
CA GLY A 86 9.45 4.96 7.03
C GLY A 86 8.95 4.62 8.42
#